data_AF-A0A9P8DIY3-F1
#
_entry.id   AF-A0A9P8DIY3-F1
#
_cell.length_a   1.000
_cell.length_b   1.000
_cell.length_c   1.000
_cell.angle_alpha   90.00
_cell.angle_beta   90.00
_cell.angle_gamma   90.00
#
_symmetry.space_group_name_H-M   'P 1'
#
loop_
_entity.id
_entity.type
_entity.pdbx_description
1 polymer ?
#
loop_
_entity_poly.entity_id
_entity_poly.type
_entity_poly.pdbx_seq_one_letter_code
_entity_poly.pdbx_strand_id
1 'polypeptide(L)'
;MALLSSRNIPWREATERYFETMNPWFSVIHPELFAIRTDNLGSGASSNADQGPRDPAVALLIVCMQLVSQYDDEAAAASTNVNEGKDMIEMPAYRAAKRVLSVLRGLSAPSIELVQCSILLALFEFGHGDVMRAYVSIGDANTMAMVLRIGPGKYIEAEREANIPYEEEERRCVYWSLFVLDRLIHVDCSLIHMPLQVPSPAADDLLPTSNLIWHNQNQSPTRSVQRHPASVAPSVPLGPFQRNCQCAMLYTRAYSPKPQGNPNALLEEYVELDIATRALVEAMIMQTSRWGDFYECFATCTCLLLFLYCRQLRAANTISAAGPFSPTADDIAPKAIAGLNFTIRIIADTTTDLNDQLAHRPHLLAPCSPVTPYSAYHCLMVLSHLEHLIPEADTRFHNIFASLHFFAKRWGVAGQLVNKVEMFLADADETQWCFMDE
;
A
#
# COMPACT_ATOMS: atom_id res chain seq x y z
N MET A 1 25.04 -11.22 12.84
CA MET A 1 26.46 -10.79 12.93
C MET A 1 27.07 -10.42 11.58
N ALA A 2 27.44 -11.37 10.69
CA ALA A 2 28.15 -11.03 9.45
C ALA A 2 27.37 -10.12 8.48
N LEU A 3 26.03 -10.20 8.44
CA LEU A 3 25.24 -9.47 7.45
C LEU A 3 25.24 -7.95 7.66
N LEU A 4 25.04 -7.48 8.90
CA LEU A 4 25.01 -6.04 9.22
C LEU A 4 26.42 -5.43 9.16
N SER A 5 27.40 -6.12 9.76
CA SER A 5 28.79 -5.63 9.81
C SER A 5 29.49 -5.67 8.45
N SER A 6 29.27 -6.72 7.63
CA SER A 6 29.82 -6.77 6.25
C SER A 6 29.25 -5.70 5.32
N ARG A 7 28.11 -5.11 5.70
CA ARG A 7 27.42 -4.07 4.92
C ARG A 7 27.56 -2.67 5.52
N ASN A 8 28.21 -2.55 6.68
CA ASN A 8 28.36 -1.29 7.41
C ASN A 8 27.02 -0.56 7.63
N ILE A 9 25.94 -1.30 7.96
CA ILE A 9 24.61 -0.73 8.15
C ILE A 9 24.53 -0.15 9.58
N PRO A 10 24.31 1.17 9.74
CA PRO A 10 24.04 1.78 11.05
C PRO A 10 22.65 1.36 11.51
N TRP A 11 22.56 0.23 12.19
CA TRP A 11 21.28 -0.45 12.41
C TRP A 11 20.29 0.36 13.26
N ARG A 12 20.76 1.22 14.18
CA ARG A 12 19.89 2.10 14.97
C ARG A 12 19.20 3.14 14.10
N GLU A 13 19.98 3.86 13.30
CA GLU A 13 19.47 4.85 12.35
C GLU A 13 18.52 4.20 11.33
N ALA A 14 18.85 3.00 10.86
CA ALA A 14 17.99 2.22 9.98
C ALA A 14 16.63 1.91 10.62
N THR A 15 16.63 1.51 11.90
CA THR A 15 15.39 1.20 12.62
C THR A 15 14.57 2.45 12.93
N GLU A 16 15.22 3.54 13.33
CA GLU A 16 14.57 4.84 13.59
C GLU A 16 13.89 5.34 12.31
N ARG A 17 14.62 5.37 11.19
CA ARG A 17 14.08 5.76 9.88
C ARG A 17 12.85 4.93 9.50
N TYR A 18 12.89 3.61 9.70
CA TYR A 18 11.73 2.74 9.41
C TYR A 18 10.50 3.10 10.24
N PHE A 19 10.67 3.31 11.55
CA PHE A 19 9.55 3.63 12.44
C PHE A 19 8.96 5.02 12.16
N GLU A 20 9.76 5.95 11.67
CA GLU A 20 9.31 7.30 11.29
C GLU A 20 8.60 7.34 9.93
N THR A 21 8.99 6.47 8.98
CA THR A 21 8.59 6.61 7.57
C THR A 21 7.65 5.52 7.07
N MET A 22 7.84 4.27 7.49
CA MET A 22 7.10 3.12 6.95
C MET A 22 6.05 2.61 7.93
N ASN A 23 6.43 2.46 9.20
CA ASN A 23 5.57 1.88 10.21
C ASN A 23 4.23 2.60 10.45
N PRO A 24 4.11 3.95 10.30
CA PRO A 24 2.85 4.65 10.54
C PRO A 24 1.70 4.24 9.61
N TRP A 25 2.00 3.93 8.34
CA TRP A 25 1.01 3.53 7.33
C TRP A 25 1.05 2.04 7.00
N PHE A 26 2.11 1.33 7.41
CA PHE A 26 2.31 -0.10 7.20
C PHE A 26 2.99 -0.76 8.41
N SER A 27 2.23 -0.96 9.49
CA SER A 27 2.76 -1.38 10.79
C SER A 27 3.08 -2.88 10.85
N VAL A 28 4.18 -3.30 10.23
CA VAL A 28 4.61 -4.73 10.23
C VAL A 28 5.26 -5.12 11.56
N ILE A 29 5.90 -4.15 12.24
CA ILE A 29 6.73 -4.38 13.41
C ILE A 29 6.19 -3.55 14.57
N HIS A 30 5.98 -4.18 15.73
CA HIS A 30 5.53 -3.46 16.92
C HIS A 30 6.70 -2.67 17.53
N PRO A 31 6.65 -1.32 17.61
CA PRO A 31 7.80 -0.51 18.00
C PRO A 31 8.34 -0.83 19.41
N GLU A 32 7.46 -0.91 20.40
CA GLU A 32 7.88 -1.11 21.80
C GLU A 32 8.40 -2.53 22.05
N LEU A 33 7.77 -3.55 21.44
CA LEU A 33 8.24 -4.92 21.54
C LEU A 33 9.59 -5.09 20.86
N PHE A 34 9.78 -4.46 19.70
CA PHE A 34 11.07 -4.44 19.01
C PHE A 34 12.14 -3.76 19.87
N ALA A 35 11.83 -2.59 20.44
CA ALA A 35 12.74 -1.87 21.35
C ALA A 35 13.14 -2.75 22.55
N ILE A 36 12.19 -3.42 23.21
CA ILE A 36 12.47 -4.35 24.32
C ILE A 36 13.38 -5.50 23.86
N ARG A 37 13.14 -6.08 22.68
CA ARG A 37 13.99 -7.14 22.12
C ARG A 37 15.40 -6.63 21.82
N THR A 38 15.54 -5.36 21.42
CA THR A 38 16.84 -4.77 21.06
C THR A 38 17.61 -4.11 22.21
N ASP A 39 16.95 -3.59 23.24
CA ASP A 39 17.60 -2.94 24.39
C ASP A 39 18.33 -3.96 25.29
N ASN A 40 17.85 -5.20 25.30
CA ASN A 40 18.55 -6.34 25.87
C ASN A 40 19.87 -6.68 25.14
N LEU A 41 20.12 -6.11 23.95
CA LEU A 41 21.39 -6.26 23.23
C LEU A 41 22.45 -5.24 23.67
N GLY A 42 22.05 -4.06 24.16
CA GLY A 42 22.94 -2.94 24.48
C GLY A 42 23.42 -2.87 25.94
N SER A 43 22.80 -3.61 26.85
CA SER A 43 23.03 -3.53 28.30
C SER A 43 24.08 -4.51 28.85
N GLY A 44 24.68 -5.35 27.99
CA GLY A 44 25.85 -6.16 28.35
C GLY A 44 27.11 -5.30 28.39
N ALA A 45 27.62 -5.02 29.60
CA ALA A 45 28.80 -4.21 29.96
C ALA A 45 30.16 -4.70 29.37
N SER A 46 30.22 -4.91 28.06
CA SER A 46 31.43 -5.10 27.29
C SER A 46 31.45 -4.03 26.20
N SER A 47 32.63 -3.50 25.89
CA SER A 47 32.95 -2.35 25.02
C SER A 47 32.54 -2.48 23.53
N ASN A 48 31.46 -3.19 23.24
CA ASN A 48 31.00 -3.62 21.93
C ASN A 48 29.52 -3.23 21.71
N ALA A 49 29.12 -2.04 22.18
CA ALA A 49 27.74 -1.52 22.09
C ALA A 49 27.20 -1.38 20.65
N ASP A 50 28.04 -1.61 19.65
CA ASP A 50 27.74 -1.56 18.22
C ASP A 50 27.56 -2.95 17.57
N GLN A 51 27.69 -4.03 18.36
CA GLN A 51 27.35 -5.38 17.91
C GLN A 51 25.82 -5.51 17.87
N GLY A 52 25.22 -5.29 16.69
CA GLY A 52 23.79 -5.49 16.44
C GLY A 52 23.25 -6.89 16.83
N PRO A 53 21.98 -7.20 16.56
CA PRO A 53 21.32 -8.41 17.07
C PRO A 53 22.05 -9.72 16.77
N ARG A 54 22.10 -10.58 17.79
CA ARG A 54 22.67 -11.93 17.70
C ARG A 54 21.78 -12.90 16.93
N ASP A 55 20.47 -12.74 17.07
CA ASP A 55 19.49 -13.53 16.32
C ASP A 55 19.59 -13.19 14.82
N PRO A 56 19.88 -14.19 13.95
CA PRO A 56 19.98 -13.95 12.51
C PRO A 56 18.67 -13.49 11.87
N ALA A 57 17.49 -13.86 12.40
CA ALA A 57 16.21 -13.41 11.91
C ALA A 57 15.98 -11.92 12.23
N VAL A 58 16.30 -11.49 13.45
CA VAL A 58 16.23 -10.05 13.83
C VAL A 58 17.25 -9.23 13.04
N ALA A 59 18.47 -9.75 12.83
CA ALA A 59 19.47 -9.07 12.00
C ALA A 59 19.02 -8.92 10.54
N LEU A 60 18.37 -9.95 9.99
CA LEU A 60 17.76 -9.88 8.65
C LEU A 60 16.60 -8.88 8.63
N LEU A 61 15.79 -8.83 9.69
CA LEU A 61 14.66 -7.91 9.79
C LEU A 61 15.12 -6.45 9.70
N ILE A 62 16.19 -6.09 10.42
CA ILE A 62 16.81 -4.76 10.34
C ILE A 62 17.29 -4.45 8.92
N VAL A 63 17.88 -5.42 8.20
CA VAL A 63 18.27 -5.21 6.80
C VAL A 63 17.03 -4.95 5.94
N CYS A 64 15.93 -5.67 6.15
CA CYS A 64 14.69 -5.44 5.44
C CYS A 64 14.09 -4.07 5.76
N MET A 65 14.10 -3.66 7.03
CA MET A 65 13.69 -2.31 7.48
C MET A 65 14.51 -1.22 6.76
N GLN A 66 15.84 -1.39 6.67
CA GLN A 66 16.69 -0.47 5.92
C GLN A 66 16.33 -0.45 4.43
N LEU A 67 16.14 -1.61 3.80
CA LEU A 67 15.86 -1.69 2.36
C LEU A 67 14.57 -0.96 1.97
N VAL A 68 13.50 -1.07 2.75
CA VAL A 68 12.21 -0.41 2.43
C VAL A 68 12.19 1.08 2.81
N SER A 69 13.05 1.49 3.73
CA SER A 69 13.10 2.87 4.24
C SER A 69 14.21 3.69 3.60
N GLN A 70 15.10 3.06 2.83
CA GLN A 70 16.20 3.77 2.18
C GLN A 70 15.63 4.78 1.19
N TYR A 71 15.94 6.03 1.44
CA TYR A 71 15.67 7.16 0.57
C TYR A 71 16.79 8.15 0.84
N ASP A 72 17.43 8.62 -0.21
CA ASP A 72 18.56 9.52 -0.13
C ASP A 72 18.12 10.89 -0.65
N ASP A 73 17.89 11.82 0.28
CA ASP A 73 17.47 13.19 0.00
C ASP A 73 18.47 13.92 -0.91
N GLU A 74 19.77 13.70 -0.73
CA GLU A 74 20.82 14.37 -1.48
C GLU A 74 20.93 13.80 -2.91
N ALA A 75 20.84 12.47 -3.06
CA ALA A 75 20.80 11.84 -4.37
C ALA A 75 19.49 12.15 -5.13
N ALA A 76 18.36 12.23 -4.43
CA ALA A 76 17.06 12.60 -5.00
C ALA A 76 17.01 14.07 -5.45
N ALA A 77 17.74 14.96 -4.76
CA ALA A 77 17.89 16.36 -5.15
C ALA A 77 18.90 16.57 -6.28
N ALA A 78 19.97 15.76 -6.33
CA ALA A 78 21.03 15.86 -7.33
C ALA A 78 20.71 15.16 -8.66
N SER A 79 19.77 14.19 -8.68
CA SER A 79 19.39 13.49 -9.90
C SER A 79 18.57 14.38 -10.84
N THR A 80 19.17 14.76 -11.97
CA THR A 80 18.48 15.41 -13.11
C THR A 80 17.89 14.40 -14.09
N ASN A 81 18.25 13.12 -13.99
CA ASN A 81 17.82 12.05 -14.88
C ASN A 81 16.95 11.03 -14.15
N VAL A 82 15.66 11.00 -14.50
CA VAL A 82 14.64 10.07 -13.97
C VAL A 82 14.95 8.61 -14.36
N ASN A 83 15.81 8.41 -15.36
CA ASN A 83 16.11 7.13 -16.00
C ASN A 83 17.43 6.45 -15.57
N GLU A 84 18.21 7.03 -14.66
CA GLU A 84 19.34 6.31 -14.04
C GLU A 84 18.83 5.44 -12.86
N GLY A 85 17.79 4.65 -13.15
CA GLY A 85 17.26 3.65 -12.24
C GLY A 85 18.34 2.59 -12.02
N LYS A 86 19.10 2.70 -10.92
CA LYS A 86 19.74 1.52 -10.35
C LYS A 86 18.63 0.49 -10.20
N ASP A 87 18.76 -0.64 -10.89
CA ASP A 87 17.86 -1.75 -10.68
C ASP A 87 18.00 -2.20 -9.22
N MET A 88 17.07 -1.74 -8.39
CA MET A 88 17.10 -1.95 -6.96
C MET A 88 16.92 -3.44 -6.62
N ILE A 89 16.32 -4.21 -7.53
CA ILE A 89 16.23 -5.68 -7.44
C ILE A 89 17.59 -6.33 -7.67
N GLU A 90 18.52 -5.66 -8.34
CA GLU A 90 19.89 -6.11 -8.55
C GLU A 90 20.83 -5.71 -7.41
N MET A 91 20.34 -4.88 -6.46
CA MET A 91 21.12 -4.37 -5.34
C MET A 91 21.71 -5.53 -4.52
N PRO A 92 23.04 -5.55 -4.26
CA PRO A 92 23.68 -6.63 -3.52
C PRO A 92 23.07 -6.88 -2.13
N ALA A 93 22.59 -5.82 -1.45
CA ALA A 93 21.97 -5.92 -0.13
C ALA A 93 20.64 -6.70 -0.18
N TYR A 94 19.74 -6.36 -1.11
CA TYR A 94 18.49 -7.08 -1.34
C TYR A 94 18.73 -8.55 -1.72
N ARG A 95 19.66 -8.81 -2.65
CA ARG A 95 20.02 -10.19 -3.02
C ARG A 95 20.57 -11.00 -1.85
N ALA A 96 21.38 -10.38 -1.00
CA ALA A 96 21.87 -11.01 0.21
C ALA A 96 20.72 -11.30 1.20
N ALA A 97 19.80 -10.35 1.40
CA ALA A 97 18.62 -10.54 2.24
C ALA A 97 17.76 -11.71 1.74
N LYS A 98 17.46 -11.80 0.43
CA LYS A 98 16.71 -12.93 -0.15
C LYS A 98 17.40 -14.28 0.04
N ARG A 99 18.74 -14.33 -0.12
CA ARG A 99 19.52 -15.56 0.12
C ARG A 99 19.47 -15.97 1.58
N VAL A 100 19.70 -15.02 2.50
CA VAL A 100 19.65 -15.28 3.95
C VAL A 100 18.26 -15.73 4.38
N LEU A 101 17.20 -15.05 3.93
CA LEU A 101 15.81 -15.48 4.19
C LEU A 101 15.57 -16.91 3.70
N SER A 102 16.03 -17.23 2.49
CA SER A 102 15.87 -18.57 1.90
C SER A 102 16.60 -19.66 2.69
N VAL A 103 17.78 -19.35 3.22
CA VAL A 103 18.53 -20.27 4.09
C VAL A 103 17.84 -20.44 5.44
N LEU A 104 17.44 -19.33 6.09
CA LEU A 104 16.79 -19.37 7.41
C LEU A 104 15.46 -20.13 7.36
N ARG A 105 14.61 -19.88 6.36
CA ARG A 105 13.33 -20.61 6.22
C ARG A 105 13.52 -22.09 5.89
N GLY A 106 14.64 -22.46 5.26
CA GLY A 106 14.94 -23.84 4.88
C GLY A 106 15.55 -24.66 6.02
N LEU A 107 16.14 -24.01 7.03
CA LEU A 107 16.89 -24.67 8.11
C LEU A 107 16.27 -24.50 9.50
N SER A 108 15.37 -23.53 9.68
CA SER A 108 14.76 -23.20 10.97
C SER A 108 13.24 -23.31 10.92
N ALA A 109 12.61 -23.49 12.08
CA ALA A 109 11.16 -23.32 12.19
C ALA A 109 10.75 -21.88 11.83
N PRO A 110 9.56 -21.67 11.25
CA PRO A 110 9.03 -20.32 11.02
C PRO A 110 9.01 -19.49 12.31
N SER A 111 9.28 -18.18 12.18
CA SER A 111 9.17 -17.20 13.27
C SER A 111 8.46 -15.94 12.78
N ILE A 112 7.97 -15.10 13.71
CA ILE A 112 7.32 -13.83 13.37
C ILE A 112 8.28 -12.93 12.58
N GLU A 113 9.55 -12.88 12.98
CA GLU A 113 10.58 -12.08 12.31
C GLU A 113 10.78 -12.53 10.86
N LEU A 114 10.74 -13.84 10.57
CA LEU A 114 10.84 -14.33 9.19
C LEU A 114 9.61 -13.97 8.35
N VAL A 115 8.40 -13.95 8.94
CA VAL A 115 7.19 -13.45 8.28
C VAL A 115 7.34 -11.96 7.98
N GLN A 116 7.75 -11.15 8.98
CA GLN A 116 7.99 -9.72 8.83
C GLN A 116 9.05 -9.42 7.74
N CYS A 117 10.16 -10.17 7.72
CA CYS A 117 11.18 -10.06 6.67
C CYS A 117 10.58 -10.31 5.27
N SER A 118 9.77 -11.37 5.13
CA SER A 118 9.15 -11.72 3.85
C SER A 118 8.15 -10.66 3.39
N ILE A 119 7.36 -10.09 4.31
CA ILE A 119 6.44 -8.97 4.02
C ILE A 119 7.20 -7.73 3.55
N LEU A 120 8.26 -7.33 4.27
CA LEU A 120 9.05 -6.14 3.90
C LEU A 120 9.80 -6.33 2.58
N LEU A 121 10.32 -7.52 2.29
CA LEU A 121 10.94 -7.81 1.00
C LEU A 121 9.90 -7.83 -0.13
N ALA A 122 8.69 -8.34 0.10
CA ALA A 122 7.61 -8.26 -0.88
C ALA A 122 7.23 -6.80 -1.18
N LEU A 123 7.16 -5.94 -0.16
CA LEU A 123 6.91 -4.50 -0.34
C LEU A 123 8.03 -3.84 -1.15
N PHE A 124 9.30 -4.19 -0.89
CA PHE A 124 10.44 -3.73 -1.65
C PHE A 124 10.35 -4.16 -3.13
N GLU A 125 10.05 -5.44 -3.37
CA GLU A 125 9.87 -5.99 -4.72
C GLU A 125 8.75 -5.28 -5.48
N PHE A 126 7.61 -5.04 -4.83
CA PHE A 126 6.51 -4.27 -5.39
C PHE A 126 6.89 -2.82 -5.71
N GLY A 127 7.52 -2.11 -4.76
CA GLY A 127 7.93 -0.72 -4.95
C GLY A 127 9.01 -0.51 -6.03
N HIS A 128 9.71 -1.57 -6.41
CA HIS A 128 10.70 -1.55 -7.48
C HIS A 128 10.24 -2.29 -8.75
N GLY A 129 8.95 -2.64 -8.84
CA GLY A 129 8.29 -3.05 -10.08
C GLY A 129 8.37 -4.55 -10.41
N ASP A 130 8.82 -5.41 -9.49
CA ASP A 130 8.79 -6.87 -9.66
C ASP A 130 7.59 -7.47 -8.91
N VAL A 131 6.39 -7.16 -9.41
CA VAL A 131 5.13 -7.50 -8.74
C VAL A 131 4.87 -9.02 -8.65
N MET A 132 5.31 -9.79 -9.65
CA MET A 132 5.20 -11.25 -9.64
C MET A 132 6.08 -11.86 -8.55
N ARG A 133 7.29 -11.33 -8.34
CA ARG A 133 8.13 -11.75 -7.22
C ARG A 133 7.54 -11.35 -5.88
N ALA A 134 6.98 -10.14 -5.78
CA ALA A 134 6.26 -9.71 -4.59
C ALA A 134 5.10 -10.67 -4.25
N TYR A 135 4.31 -11.07 -5.25
CA TYR A 135 3.26 -12.08 -5.11
C TYR A 135 3.81 -13.40 -4.54
N VAL A 136 4.91 -13.93 -5.06
CA VAL A 136 5.55 -15.16 -4.51
C VAL A 136 6.03 -14.96 -3.07
N SER A 137 6.66 -13.83 -2.76
CA SER A 137 7.15 -13.51 -1.41
C SER A 137 6.02 -13.36 -0.38
N ILE A 138 4.84 -12.87 -0.80
CA ILE A 138 3.63 -12.86 0.03
C ILE A 138 3.16 -14.27 0.31
N GLY A 139 3.22 -15.19 -0.67
CA GLY A 139 2.82 -16.59 -0.48
C GLY A 139 3.70 -17.33 0.50
N ASP A 140 5.01 -17.08 0.43
CA ASP A 140 5.98 -17.56 1.41
C ASP A 140 5.67 -17.01 2.81
N ALA A 141 5.38 -15.71 2.93
CA ALA A 141 5.02 -15.06 4.20
C ALA A 141 3.72 -15.64 4.78
N ASN A 142 2.70 -15.81 3.95
CA ASN A 142 1.40 -16.35 4.31
C ASN A 142 1.50 -17.80 4.79
N THR A 143 2.32 -18.61 4.11
CA THR A 143 2.56 -20.00 4.51
C THR A 143 3.19 -20.08 5.91
N MET A 144 4.19 -19.26 6.19
CA MET A 144 4.79 -19.17 7.53
C MET A 144 3.79 -18.64 8.57
N ALA A 145 2.98 -17.64 8.23
CA ALA A 145 1.95 -17.08 9.10
C ALA A 145 0.87 -18.12 9.48
N MET A 146 0.44 -18.96 8.53
CA MET A 146 -0.48 -20.07 8.78
C MET A 146 0.12 -21.10 9.75
N VAL A 147 1.39 -21.47 9.60
CA VAL A 147 2.08 -22.39 10.53
C VAL A 147 2.11 -21.82 11.94
N LEU A 148 2.32 -20.51 12.07
CA LEU A 148 2.37 -19.79 13.34
C LEU A 148 0.98 -19.45 13.92
N ARG A 149 -0.10 -19.75 13.19
CA ARG A 149 -1.48 -19.40 13.53
C ARG A 149 -1.64 -17.90 13.81
N ILE A 150 -1.05 -17.08 12.94
CA ILE A 150 -1.19 -15.63 12.97
C ILE A 150 -2.57 -15.27 12.42
N GLY A 151 -3.27 -14.36 13.11
CA GLY A 151 -4.61 -13.91 12.72
C GLY A 151 -4.98 -12.60 13.43
N PRO A 152 -6.11 -11.98 13.05
CA PRO A 152 -6.52 -10.68 13.57
C PRO A 152 -7.01 -10.72 15.02
N GLY A 153 -7.50 -11.88 15.47
CA GLY A 153 -8.30 -11.98 16.69
C GLY A 153 -9.72 -11.43 16.48
N LYS A 154 -10.56 -11.56 17.51
CA LYS A 154 -11.97 -11.13 17.47
C LYS A 154 -12.20 -9.93 18.35
N TYR A 155 -13.07 -9.02 17.88
CA TYR A 155 -13.53 -7.91 18.68
C TYR A 155 -14.54 -8.37 19.74
N ILE A 156 -14.33 -7.94 20.98
CA ILE A 156 -15.24 -8.19 22.11
C ILE A 156 -15.51 -6.83 22.76
N GLU A 157 -16.77 -6.36 22.74
CA GLU A 157 -17.14 -5.03 23.26
C GLU A 157 -16.73 -4.83 24.72
N ALA A 158 -16.85 -5.86 25.55
CA ALA A 158 -16.45 -5.80 26.97
C ALA A 158 -14.94 -5.56 27.16
N GLU A 159 -14.13 -5.83 26.15
CA GLU A 159 -12.67 -5.68 26.18
C GLU A 159 -12.19 -4.41 25.47
N ARG A 160 -13.12 -3.54 25.04
CA ARG A 160 -12.80 -2.35 24.22
C ARG A 160 -11.61 -1.53 24.74
N GLU A 161 -11.59 -1.31 26.06
CA GLU A 161 -10.58 -0.52 26.78
C GLU A 161 -9.55 -1.38 27.54
N ALA A 162 -9.53 -2.70 27.31
CA ALA A 162 -8.60 -3.58 28.03
C ALA A 162 -7.14 -3.34 27.60
N ASN A 163 -6.18 -3.73 28.43
CA ASN A 163 -4.77 -3.75 27.96
C ASN A 163 -4.57 -4.84 26.90
N ILE A 164 -3.62 -4.62 25.99
CA ILE A 164 -3.30 -5.55 24.91
C ILE A 164 -1.86 -6.03 25.09
N PRO A 165 -1.62 -7.35 25.19
CA PRO A 165 -0.27 -7.88 25.18
C PRO A 165 0.45 -7.52 23.88
N TYR A 166 1.70 -7.07 23.97
CA TYR A 166 2.45 -6.63 22.78
C TYR A 166 2.63 -7.73 21.75
N GLU A 167 2.80 -8.99 22.17
CA GLU A 167 2.92 -10.14 21.28
C GLU A 167 1.63 -10.43 20.52
N GLU A 168 0.48 -10.16 21.14
CA GLU A 168 -0.83 -10.32 20.51
C GLU A 168 -1.06 -9.21 19.46
N GLU A 169 -0.71 -7.97 19.81
CA GLU A 169 -0.74 -6.86 18.86
C GLU A 169 0.23 -7.05 17.71
N GLU A 170 1.46 -7.54 17.95
CA GLU A 170 2.41 -7.84 16.88
C GLU A 170 1.86 -8.87 15.89
N ARG A 171 1.26 -9.96 16.38
CA ARG A 171 0.61 -10.97 15.52
C ARG A 171 -0.52 -10.35 14.69
N ARG A 172 -1.36 -9.53 15.30
CA ARG A 172 -2.46 -8.84 14.62
C ARG A 172 -1.95 -7.90 13.53
N CYS A 173 -0.96 -7.08 13.86
CA CYS A 173 -0.29 -6.18 12.93
C CYS A 173 0.30 -6.94 11.74
N VAL A 174 0.99 -8.06 11.98
CA VAL A 174 1.55 -8.92 10.90
C VAL A 174 0.45 -9.49 10.01
N TYR A 175 -0.67 -9.97 10.57
CA TYR A 175 -1.82 -10.42 9.78
C TYR A 175 -2.34 -9.32 8.86
N TRP A 176 -2.60 -8.13 9.42
CA TRP A 176 -3.15 -7.00 8.68
C TRP A 176 -2.17 -6.46 7.64
N SER A 177 -0.86 -6.41 7.92
CA SER A 177 0.14 -6.00 6.94
C SER A 177 0.22 -6.97 5.78
N LEU A 178 0.16 -8.27 6.04
CA LEU A 178 0.14 -9.29 5.00
C LEU A 178 -1.12 -9.16 4.13
N PHE A 179 -2.29 -9.02 4.77
CA PHE A 179 -3.56 -8.81 4.09
C PHE A 179 -3.56 -7.55 3.22
N VAL A 180 -3.12 -6.41 3.78
CA VAL A 180 -3.02 -5.14 3.06
C VAL A 180 -2.10 -5.28 1.86
N LEU A 181 -0.87 -5.78 2.04
CA LEU A 181 0.08 -5.90 0.95
C LEU A 181 -0.41 -6.82 -0.17
N ASP A 182 -1.07 -7.94 0.16
CA ASP A 182 -1.70 -8.82 -0.81
C ASP A 182 -2.75 -8.08 -1.64
N ARG A 183 -3.47 -7.09 -1.10
CA ARG A 183 -4.39 -6.25 -1.89
C ARG A 183 -3.66 -5.16 -2.69
N LEU A 184 -2.69 -4.50 -2.07
CA LEU A 184 -1.99 -3.39 -2.71
C LEU A 184 -1.26 -3.80 -3.99
N ILE A 185 -0.67 -5.00 -4.06
CA ILE A 185 0.02 -5.44 -5.28
C ILE A 185 -0.94 -5.65 -6.47
N HIS A 186 -2.23 -5.93 -6.22
CA HIS A 186 -3.22 -6.15 -7.27
C HIS A 186 -3.69 -4.85 -7.94
N VAL A 187 -3.22 -3.68 -7.48
CA VAL A 187 -3.34 -2.45 -8.28
C VAL A 187 -2.54 -2.55 -9.58
N ASP A 188 -1.54 -3.43 -9.66
CA ASP A 188 -0.93 -3.81 -10.93
C ASP A 188 -1.80 -4.85 -11.63
N CYS A 189 -2.28 -4.48 -12.82
CA CYS A 189 -3.15 -5.31 -13.61
C CYS A 189 -2.57 -6.66 -14.06
N SER A 190 -1.25 -6.82 -14.07
CA SER A 190 -0.64 -8.11 -14.41
C SER A 190 -1.07 -9.23 -13.46
N LEU A 191 -1.62 -8.88 -12.29
CA LEU A 191 -2.18 -9.80 -11.31
C LEU A 191 -3.71 -9.96 -11.38
N ILE A 192 -4.41 -9.37 -12.36
CA ILE A 192 -5.88 -9.35 -12.38
C ILE A 192 -6.53 -10.75 -12.35
N HIS A 193 -5.85 -11.76 -12.90
CA HIS A 193 -6.30 -13.16 -12.90
C HIS A 193 -5.65 -14.02 -11.81
N MET A 194 -4.78 -13.44 -10.99
CA MET A 194 -4.14 -14.14 -9.89
C MET A 194 -5.06 -14.10 -8.66
N PRO A 195 -5.18 -15.20 -7.90
CA PRO A 195 -6.03 -15.21 -6.72
C PRO A 195 -5.38 -14.40 -5.59
N LEU A 196 -6.23 -13.73 -4.81
CA LEU A 196 -5.84 -13.17 -3.52
C LEU A 196 -5.39 -14.32 -2.58
N GLN A 197 -4.25 -14.16 -1.94
CA GLN A 197 -3.62 -15.25 -1.18
C GLN A 197 -4.04 -15.27 0.30
N VAL A 198 -4.32 -14.10 0.85
CA VAL A 198 -4.67 -13.94 2.27
C VAL A 198 -6.21 -13.91 2.38
N PRO A 199 -6.81 -14.79 3.19
CA PRO A 199 -8.26 -14.79 3.40
C PRO A 199 -8.77 -13.45 3.92
N SER A 200 -9.95 -13.04 3.45
CA SER A 200 -10.59 -11.81 3.89
C SER A 200 -10.95 -11.88 5.38
N PRO A 201 -10.73 -10.81 6.16
CA PRO A 201 -11.19 -10.73 7.54
C PRO A 201 -12.72 -10.63 7.60
N ALA A 202 -13.30 -11.15 8.69
CA ALA A 202 -14.69 -10.95 9.03
C ALA A 202 -14.95 -9.53 9.57
N ALA A 203 -16.21 -9.10 9.53
CA ALA A 203 -16.62 -7.78 10.03
C ALA A 203 -16.27 -7.55 11.52
N ASP A 204 -16.31 -8.62 12.32
CA ASP A 204 -16.02 -8.64 13.76
C ASP A 204 -14.56 -8.98 14.08
N ASP A 205 -13.69 -9.13 13.07
CA ASP A 205 -12.25 -9.25 13.32
C ASP A 205 -11.69 -7.95 13.88
N LEU A 206 -10.70 -8.07 14.77
CA LEU A 206 -10.13 -6.92 15.47
C LEU A 206 -9.11 -6.20 14.57
N LEU A 207 -9.30 -4.89 14.35
CA LEU A 207 -8.30 -4.03 13.70
C LEU A 207 -7.04 -3.91 14.57
N PRO A 208 -5.87 -3.58 13.98
CA PRO A 208 -4.72 -3.10 14.77
C PRO A 208 -5.19 -2.02 15.73
N THR A 209 -4.67 -2.03 16.95
CA THR A 209 -5.28 -1.29 18.06
C THR A 209 -4.55 0.01 18.38
N SER A 210 -3.35 0.17 17.83
CA SER A 210 -2.55 1.37 17.97
C SER A 210 -3.02 2.47 17.02
N ASN A 211 -3.64 3.52 17.58
CA ASN A 211 -3.98 4.76 16.88
C ASN A 211 -2.93 5.81 17.24
N LEU A 212 -2.24 6.36 16.25
CA LEU A 212 -1.47 7.59 16.44
C LEU A 212 -2.43 8.75 16.22
N ILE A 213 -2.92 9.36 17.31
CA ILE A 213 -3.85 10.48 17.23
C ILE A 213 -3.07 11.77 17.47
N TRP A 214 -3.10 12.65 16.48
CA TRP A 214 -2.56 14.00 16.58
C TRP A 214 -3.71 14.96 16.93
N HIS A 215 -3.67 15.54 18.12
CA HIS A 215 -4.65 16.55 18.51
C HIS A 215 -4.37 17.92 17.86
N ASN A 216 -3.12 18.18 17.48
CA ASN A 216 -2.71 19.43 16.83
C ASN A 216 -1.33 19.28 16.15
N GLN A 217 -1.05 20.03 15.08
CA GLN A 217 0.22 19.95 14.33
C GLN A 217 1.47 20.31 15.17
N ASN A 218 1.29 21.02 16.29
CA ASN A 218 2.37 21.48 17.16
C ASN A 218 2.58 20.62 18.42
N GLN A 219 1.88 19.49 18.57
CA GLN A 219 2.02 18.59 19.72
C GLN A 219 2.56 17.24 19.29
N SER A 220 3.35 16.60 20.15
CA SER A 220 3.76 15.21 19.96
C SER A 220 2.52 14.30 19.83
N PRO A 221 2.58 13.23 19.02
CA PRO A 221 1.44 12.35 18.83
C PRO A 221 1.07 11.71 20.17
N THR A 222 -0.22 11.64 20.46
CA THR A 222 -0.70 10.83 21.58
C THR A 222 -1.06 9.46 21.03
N ARG A 223 -0.33 8.43 21.47
CA ARG A 223 -0.69 7.05 21.16
C ARG A 223 -1.96 6.72 21.93
N SER A 224 -3.06 6.53 21.21
CA SER A 224 -4.30 6.00 21.75
C SER A 224 -4.38 4.53 21.38
N VAL A 225 -4.63 3.67 22.36
CA VAL A 225 -4.80 2.24 22.11
C VAL A 225 -6.27 1.90 22.36
N GLN A 226 -7.01 1.59 21.30
CA GLN A 226 -8.42 1.25 21.40
C GLN A 226 -8.77 0.10 20.45
N ARG A 227 -9.58 -0.83 20.92
CA ARG A 227 -10.08 -1.93 20.08
C ARG A 227 -11.25 -1.46 19.23
N HIS A 228 -11.21 -1.80 17.95
CA HIS A 228 -12.31 -1.60 17.02
C HIS A 228 -12.51 -2.83 16.13
N PRO A 229 -13.77 -3.22 15.85
CA PRO A 229 -14.02 -4.23 14.83
C PRO A 229 -13.64 -3.69 13.44
N ALA A 230 -13.31 -4.57 12.51
CA ALA A 230 -13.00 -4.25 11.12
C ALA A 230 -14.12 -3.46 10.43
N SER A 231 -15.37 -3.72 10.80
CA SER A 231 -16.56 -3.01 10.30
C SER A 231 -16.88 -1.69 11.02
N VAL A 232 -15.99 -1.17 11.87
CA VAL A 232 -16.22 0.11 12.55
C VAL A 232 -16.51 1.22 11.53
N ALA A 233 -17.48 2.08 11.84
CA ALA A 233 -17.96 3.09 10.90
C ALA A 233 -16.84 4.08 10.50
N PRO A 234 -16.84 4.58 9.25
CA PRO A 234 -15.87 5.59 8.79
C PRO A 234 -15.84 6.85 9.66
N SER A 235 -16.96 7.22 10.30
CA SER A 235 -17.03 8.38 11.19
C SER A 235 -16.21 8.26 12.47
N VAL A 236 -15.82 7.04 12.88
CA VAL A 236 -14.96 6.82 14.05
C VAL A 236 -13.52 7.13 13.68
N PRO A 237 -12.80 8.06 14.35
CA PRO A 237 -11.42 8.40 14.01
C PRO A 237 -10.47 7.21 14.16
N LEU A 238 -9.69 6.90 13.12
CA LEU A 238 -8.70 5.83 13.10
C LEU A 238 -7.37 6.33 12.51
N GLY A 239 -6.27 5.66 12.83
CA GLY A 239 -4.95 5.94 12.25
C GLY A 239 -4.79 5.46 10.81
N PRO A 240 -3.73 5.90 10.10
CA PRO A 240 -3.50 5.56 8.69
C PRO A 240 -3.49 4.05 8.41
N PHE A 241 -2.72 3.27 9.17
CA PHE A 241 -2.66 1.82 8.94
C PHE A 241 -4.02 1.12 9.13
N GLN A 242 -4.85 1.53 10.09
CA GLN A 242 -6.19 0.96 10.27
C GLN A 242 -7.14 1.35 9.13
N ARG A 243 -7.03 2.59 8.62
CA ARG A 243 -7.76 2.99 7.42
C ARG A 243 -7.31 2.21 6.20
N ASN A 244 -6.01 1.94 6.09
CA ASN A 244 -5.45 1.12 5.02
C ASN A 244 -5.99 -0.32 5.07
N CYS A 245 -6.17 -0.87 6.28
CA CYS A 245 -6.87 -2.15 6.49
C CYS A 245 -8.30 -2.12 5.93
N GLN A 246 -9.07 -1.07 6.24
CA GLN A 246 -10.43 -0.91 5.70
C GLN A 246 -10.44 -0.72 4.18
N CYS A 247 -9.50 0.04 3.61
CA CYS A 247 -9.33 0.18 2.17
C CYS A 247 -9.08 -1.18 1.49
N ALA A 248 -8.19 -2.00 2.05
CA ALA A 248 -7.90 -3.34 1.56
C ALA A 248 -9.12 -4.29 1.66
N MET A 249 -9.97 -4.14 2.67
CA MET A 249 -11.24 -4.88 2.75
C MET A 249 -12.19 -4.52 1.59
N LEU A 250 -12.34 -3.23 1.27
CA LEU A 250 -13.12 -2.78 0.12
C LEU A 250 -12.53 -3.33 -1.19
N TYR A 251 -11.20 -3.30 -1.32
CA TYR A 251 -10.50 -3.87 -2.48
C TYR A 251 -10.79 -5.37 -2.68
N THR A 252 -10.86 -6.13 -1.59
CA THR A 252 -11.21 -7.56 -1.62
C THR A 252 -12.57 -7.80 -2.27
N ARG A 253 -13.57 -6.96 -1.94
CA ARG A 253 -14.92 -7.08 -2.48
C ARG A 253 -14.94 -6.83 -3.99
N ALA A 254 -14.14 -5.89 -4.50
CA ALA A 254 -14.03 -5.63 -5.93
C ALA A 254 -13.42 -6.78 -6.74
N TYR A 255 -12.46 -7.50 -6.16
CA TYR A 255 -11.68 -8.55 -6.83
C TYR A 255 -12.18 -9.98 -6.56
N SER A 256 -13.11 -10.17 -5.64
CA SER A 256 -13.64 -11.49 -5.34
C SER A 256 -14.32 -12.09 -6.58
N PRO A 257 -14.02 -13.35 -6.97
CA PRO A 257 -14.66 -14.00 -8.10
C PRO A 257 -16.17 -13.96 -7.94
N LYS A 258 -16.85 -13.24 -8.83
CA LYS A 258 -18.30 -13.11 -8.76
C LYS A 258 -18.94 -14.34 -9.41
N PRO A 259 -19.84 -15.07 -8.71
CA PRO A 259 -20.54 -16.19 -9.33
C PRO A 259 -21.29 -15.69 -10.57
N GLN A 260 -21.26 -16.47 -11.65
CA GLN A 260 -22.07 -16.19 -12.85
C GLN A 260 -23.53 -16.12 -12.41
N GLY A 261 -24.14 -14.94 -12.51
CA GLY A 261 -25.44 -14.65 -11.91
C GLY A 261 -26.02 -13.33 -12.38
N ASN A 262 -27.20 -13.01 -11.85
CA ASN A 262 -28.05 -11.86 -12.20
C ASN A 262 -27.22 -10.55 -12.34
N PRO A 263 -27.15 -9.92 -13.54
CA PRO A 263 -26.45 -8.65 -13.76
C PRO A 263 -26.84 -7.53 -12.78
N ASN A 264 -28.09 -7.55 -12.27
CA ASN A 264 -28.56 -6.56 -11.30
C ASN A 264 -27.84 -6.69 -9.94
N ALA A 265 -27.53 -7.92 -9.49
CA ALA A 265 -26.82 -8.13 -8.22
C ALA A 265 -25.37 -7.63 -8.30
N LEU A 266 -24.73 -7.76 -9.48
CA LEU A 266 -23.41 -7.20 -9.73
C LEU A 266 -23.44 -5.67 -9.64
N LEU A 267 -24.48 -5.04 -10.20
CA LEU A 267 -24.67 -3.60 -10.16
C LEU A 267 -24.93 -3.08 -8.74
N GLU A 268 -25.80 -3.75 -7.97
CA GLU A 268 -26.05 -3.40 -6.56
C GLU A 268 -24.76 -3.44 -5.74
N GLU A 269 -23.93 -4.48 -5.92
CA GLU A 269 -22.64 -4.57 -5.25
C GLU A 269 -21.67 -3.44 -5.66
N TYR A 270 -21.66 -3.04 -6.93
CA TYR A 270 -20.88 -1.88 -7.38
C TYR A 270 -21.34 -0.59 -6.71
N VAL A 271 -22.65 -0.39 -6.57
CA VAL A 271 -23.21 0.79 -5.90
C VAL A 271 -22.83 0.78 -4.41
N GLU A 272 -22.97 -0.34 -3.72
CA GLU A 272 -22.57 -0.45 -2.32
C GLU A 272 -21.07 -0.16 -2.12
N LEU A 273 -20.23 -0.69 -3.02
CA LEU A 273 -18.79 -0.52 -2.93
C LEU A 273 -18.38 0.93 -3.23
N ASP A 274 -19.02 1.58 -4.19
CA ASP A 274 -18.86 3.00 -4.46
C ASP A 274 -19.21 3.85 -3.24
N ILE A 275 -20.39 3.65 -2.66
CA ILE A 275 -20.85 4.38 -1.47
C ILE A 275 -19.88 4.18 -0.31
N ALA A 276 -19.47 2.94 -0.03
CA ALA A 276 -18.55 2.64 1.06
C ALA A 276 -17.17 3.27 0.85
N THR A 277 -16.64 3.23 -0.38
CA THR A 277 -15.33 3.80 -0.70
C THR A 277 -15.35 5.33 -0.60
N ARG A 278 -16.40 5.98 -1.14
CA ARG A 278 -16.57 7.43 -1.03
C ARG A 278 -16.76 7.90 0.41
N ALA A 279 -17.54 7.17 1.20
CA ALA A 279 -17.73 7.47 2.63
C ALA A 279 -16.41 7.38 3.40
N LEU A 280 -15.54 6.41 3.06
CA LEU A 280 -14.22 6.29 3.66
C LEU A 280 -13.30 7.45 3.25
N VAL A 281 -13.29 7.81 1.96
CA VAL A 281 -12.54 8.98 1.45
C VAL A 281 -12.98 10.27 2.14
N GLU A 282 -14.30 10.52 2.22
CA GLU A 282 -14.86 11.69 2.89
C GLU A 282 -14.46 11.73 4.37
N ALA A 283 -14.59 10.60 5.08
CA ALA A 283 -14.19 10.52 6.47
C ALA A 283 -12.70 10.80 6.68
N MET A 284 -11.83 10.28 5.81
CA MET A 284 -10.40 10.55 5.88
C MET A 284 -10.09 12.03 5.63
N ILE A 285 -10.69 12.66 4.61
CA ILE A 285 -10.55 14.11 4.36
C ILE A 285 -10.93 14.92 5.61
N MET A 286 -12.02 14.55 6.28
CA MET A 286 -12.51 15.25 7.47
C MET A 286 -11.66 14.98 8.73
N GLN A 287 -10.87 13.90 8.73
CA GLN A 287 -10.03 13.48 9.86
C GLN A 287 -8.55 13.81 9.66
N THR A 288 -8.14 14.22 8.46
CA THR A 288 -6.78 14.64 8.14
C THR A 288 -6.34 15.76 9.08
N SER A 289 -5.24 15.53 9.79
CA SER A 289 -4.69 16.47 10.77
C SER A 289 -3.35 17.04 10.32
N ARG A 290 -2.57 16.22 9.61
CA ARG A 290 -1.25 16.53 9.08
C ARG A 290 -1.22 16.27 7.58
N TRP A 291 -0.38 17.04 6.91
CA TRP A 291 0.02 16.74 5.54
C TRP A 291 0.60 15.32 5.44
N GLY A 292 0.15 14.54 4.46
CA GLY A 292 0.58 13.17 4.25
C GLY A 292 -0.21 12.11 5.02
N ASP A 293 -1.12 12.49 5.93
CA ASP A 293 -2.03 11.53 6.53
C ASP A 293 -2.89 10.87 5.43
N PHE A 294 -3.03 9.56 5.50
CA PHE A 294 -3.89 8.75 4.63
C PHE A 294 -3.54 8.75 3.13
N TYR A 295 -2.37 9.22 2.69
CA TYR A 295 -2.01 9.24 1.25
C TYR A 295 -2.04 7.86 0.58
N GLU A 296 -1.59 6.83 1.29
CA GLU A 296 -1.72 5.44 0.83
C GLU A 296 -3.18 4.99 0.74
N CYS A 297 -4.01 5.43 1.69
CA CYS A 297 -5.43 5.11 1.71
C CYS A 297 -6.17 5.79 0.57
N PHE A 298 -5.89 7.08 0.31
CA PHE A 298 -6.43 7.81 -0.83
C PHE A 298 -6.02 7.13 -2.13
N ALA A 299 -4.73 6.83 -2.32
CA ALA A 299 -4.25 6.14 -3.52
C ALA A 299 -4.92 4.76 -3.72
N THR A 300 -5.13 4.01 -2.64
CA THR A 300 -5.82 2.71 -2.71
C THR A 300 -7.29 2.88 -3.08
N CYS A 301 -8.00 3.83 -2.46
CA CYS A 301 -9.39 4.13 -2.75
C CYS A 301 -9.59 4.66 -4.17
N THR A 302 -8.70 5.53 -4.66
CA THR A 302 -8.79 6.08 -6.02
C THR A 302 -8.48 5.01 -7.07
N CYS A 303 -7.48 4.15 -6.86
CA CYS A 303 -7.27 2.96 -7.70
C CYS A 303 -8.52 2.09 -7.77
N LEU A 304 -9.17 1.83 -6.63
CA LEU A 304 -10.41 1.08 -6.56
C LEU A 304 -11.54 1.78 -7.32
N LEU A 305 -11.78 3.07 -7.09
CA LEU A 305 -12.84 3.84 -7.76
C LEU A 305 -12.65 3.86 -9.28
N LEU A 306 -11.43 4.13 -9.77
CA LEU A 306 -11.12 4.09 -11.20
C LEU A 306 -11.45 2.69 -11.78
N PHE A 307 -11.00 1.62 -11.12
CA PHE A 307 -11.32 0.26 -11.52
C PHE A 307 -12.84 0.01 -11.60
N LEU A 308 -13.60 0.42 -10.57
CA LEU A 308 -15.04 0.21 -10.52
C LEU A 308 -15.77 0.96 -11.64
N TYR A 309 -15.44 2.23 -11.88
CA TYR A 309 -16.14 3.00 -12.91
C TYR A 309 -15.76 2.58 -14.33
N CYS A 310 -14.50 2.21 -14.58
CA CYS A 310 -14.11 1.64 -15.86
C CYS A 310 -14.88 0.35 -16.16
N ARG A 311 -15.02 -0.54 -15.17
CA ARG A 311 -15.85 -1.75 -15.31
C ARG A 311 -17.33 -1.46 -15.52
N GLN A 312 -17.89 -0.47 -14.83
CA GLN A 312 -19.27 -0.05 -15.03
C GLN A 312 -19.50 0.53 -16.43
N LEU A 313 -18.58 1.37 -16.93
CA LEU A 313 -18.66 1.94 -18.28
C LEU A 313 -18.58 0.84 -19.34
N ARG A 314 -17.69 -0.15 -19.16
CA ARG A 314 -17.64 -1.34 -20.02
C ARG A 314 -18.96 -2.10 -20.00
N ALA A 315 -19.50 -2.38 -18.81
CA ALA A 315 -20.77 -3.10 -18.68
C ALA A 315 -21.92 -2.37 -19.39
N ALA A 316 -21.98 -1.03 -19.28
CA ALA A 316 -22.96 -0.21 -19.98
C ALA A 316 -22.82 -0.32 -21.51
N ASN A 317 -21.60 -0.31 -22.03
CA ASN A 317 -21.33 -0.49 -23.47
C ASN A 317 -21.77 -1.87 -23.97
N THR A 318 -21.51 -2.94 -23.21
CA THR A 318 -21.97 -4.30 -23.55
C THR A 318 -23.49 -4.41 -23.56
N ILE A 319 -24.18 -3.78 -22.60
CA ILE A 319 -25.65 -3.75 -22.53
C ILE A 319 -26.24 -2.99 -23.72
N SER A 320 -25.66 -1.83 -24.07
CA SER A 320 -26.08 -1.04 -25.23
C SER A 320 -25.92 -1.80 -26.56
N ALA A 321 -24.82 -2.56 -26.70
CA ALA A 321 -24.59 -3.41 -27.86
C ALA A 321 -25.58 -4.61 -27.95
N ALA A 322 -26.14 -5.06 -26.83
CA ALA A 322 -27.11 -6.16 -26.78
C ALA A 322 -28.54 -5.75 -27.19
N GLY A 323 -28.84 -4.45 -27.29
CA GLY A 323 -30.09 -3.94 -27.86
C GLY A 323 -30.40 -2.47 -27.50
N PRO A 324 -30.98 -1.68 -28.42
CA PRO A 324 -31.12 -0.22 -28.30
C PRO A 324 -32.16 0.30 -27.29
N PHE A 325 -32.78 -0.55 -26.46
CA PHE A 325 -33.88 -0.17 -25.56
C PHE A 325 -33.72 -0.69 -24.13
N SER A 326 -32.49 -0.87 -23.62
CA SER A 326 -32.29 -1.21 -22.22
C SER A 326 -32.24 0.05 -21.35
N PRO A 327 -33.29 0.36 -20.56
CA PRO A 327 -33.33 1.57 -19.72
C PRO A 327 -32.23 1.61 -18.65
N THR A 328 -31.52 0.51 -18.42
CA THR A 328 -30.42 0.43 -17.45
C THR A 328 -29.11 1.02 -17.96
N ALA A 329 -28.81 0.98 -19.27
CA ALA A 329 -27.55 1.50 -19.80
C ALA A 329 -27.48 3.03 -19.77
N ASP A 330 -28.61 3.69 -20.07
CA ASP A 330 -28.75 5.14 -20.10
C ASP A 330 -28.52 5.79 -18.72
N ASP A 331 -28.77 5.05 -17.63
CA ASP A 331 -28.54 5.52 -16.25
C ASP A 331 -27.12 5.22 -15.71
N ILE A 332 -26.46 4.17 -16.22
CA ILE A 332 -25.17 3.69 -15.67
C ILE A 332 -24.00 4.53 -16.21
N ALA A 333 -23.94 4.76 -17.52
CA ALA A 333 -22.80 5.44 -18.13
C ALA A 333 -22.59 6.88 -17.61
N PRO A 334 -23.63 7.74 -17.49
CA PRO A 334 -23.45 9.09 -16.95
C PRO A 334 -22.98 9.09 -15.49
N LYS A 335 -23.45 8.14 -14.66
CA LYS A 335 -23.01 8.00 -13.27
C LYS A 335 -21.56 7.56 -13.18
N ALA A 336 -21.13 6.62 -14.01
CA ALA A 336 -19.74 6.18 -14.09
C ALA A 336 -18.81 7.33 -14.54
N ILE A 337 -19.20 8.11 -15.56
CA ILE A 337 -18.44 9.29 -16.01
C ILE A 337 -18.36 10.35 -14.92
N ALA A 338 -19.45 10.62 -14.20
CA ALA A 338 -19.44 11.54 -13.06
C ALA A 338 -18.50 11.04 -11.93
N GLY A 339 -18.50 9.72 -11.67
CA GLY A 339 -17.60 9.08 -10.73
C GLY A 339 -16.12 9.14 -11.12
N LEU A 340 -15.80 8.93 -12.39
CA LEU A 340 -14.46 9.11 -12.93
C LEU A 340 -14.00 10.56 -12.74
N ASN A 341 -14.82 11.54 -13.12
CA ASN A 341 -14.50 12.95 -12.94
C ASN A 341 -14.24 13.33 -11.47
N PHE A 342 -15.06 12.82 -10.55
CA PHE A 342 -14.85 13.00 -9.11
C PHE A 342 -13.50 12.41 -8.66
N THR A 343 -13.19 11.20 -9.11
CA THR A 343 -11.96 10.48 -8.72
C THR A 343 -10.72 11.15 -9.29
N ILE A 344 -10.75 11.53 -10.57
CA ILE A 344 -9.68 12.27 -11.25
C ILE A 344 -9.41 13.59 -10.54
N ARG A 345 -10.45 14.30 -10.09
CA ARG A 345 -10.27 15.55 -9.34
C ARG A 345 -9.54 15.31 -8.00
N ILE A 346 -9.92 14.27 -7.26
CA ILE A 346 -9.20 13.91 -6.02
C ILE A 346 -7.71 13.64 -6.32
N ILE A 347 -7.42 12.86 -7.36
CA ILE A 347 -6.04 12.54 -7.75
C ILE A 347 -5.29 13.80 -8.18
N ALA A 348 -5.89 14.66 -9.00
CA ALA A 348 -5.30 15.92 -9.44
C ALA A 348 -4.99 16.84 -8.25
N ASP A 349 -5.96 17.08 -7.36
CA ASP A 349 -5.78 17.95 -6.19
C ASP A 349 -4.67 17.41 -5.27
N THR A 350 -4.67 16.10 -5.00
CA THR A 350 -3.67 15.47 -4.13
C THR A 350 -2.28 15.48 -4.75
N THR A 351 -2.16 15.21 -6.06
CA THR A 351 -0.87 15.19 -6.75
C THR A 351 -0.30 16.59 -6.98
N THR A 352 -1.14 17.59 -7.22
CA THR A 352 -0.71 19.00 -7.30
C THR A 352 -0.14 19.48 -5.96
N ASP A 353 -0.84 19.23 -4.85
CA ASP A 353 -0.34 19.57 -3.52
C ASP A 353 0.96 18.80 -3.17
N LEU A 354 1.01 17.50 -3.50
CA LEU A 354 2.22 16.68 -3.38
C LEU A 354 3.40 17.27 -4.14
N ASN A 355 3.21 17.60 -5.43
CA ASN A 355 4.28 18.14 -6.27
C ASN A 355 4.83 19.45 -5.71
N ASP A 356 3.95 20.35 -5.25
CA ASP A 356 4.37 21.61 -4.64
C ASP A 356 5.18 21.38 -3.35
N GLN A 357 4.70 20.52 -2.45
CA GLN A 357 5.42 20.23 -1.22
C GLN A 357 6.75 19.51 -1.48
N LEU A 358 6.78 18.52 -2.38
CA LEU A 358 8.00 17.76 -2.69
C LEU A 358 9.06 18.60 -3.40
N ALA A 359 8.67 19.61 -4.18
CA ALA A 359 9.61 20.56 -4.78
C ALA A 359 10.37 21.36 -3.71
N HIS A 360 9.71 21.70 -2.59
CA HIS A 360 10.29 22.51 -1.52
C HIS A 360 10.85 21.67 -0.35
N ARG A 361 10.36 20.43 -0.18
CA ARG A 361 10.61 19.56 0.97
C ARG A 361 10.78 18.10 0.51
N PRO A 362 11.92 17.74 -0.12
CA PRO A 362 12.12 16.41 -0.72
C PRO A 362 12.05 15.25 0.29
N HIS A 363 12.38 15.49 1.56
CA HIS A 363 12.28 14.50 2.64
C HIS A 363 10.86 13.97 2.86
N LEU A 364 9.84 14.72 2.44
CA LEU A 364 8.44 14.30 2.50
C LEU A 364 8.10 13.16 1.54
N LEU A 365 9.01 12.76 0.66
CA LEU A 365 8.86 11.56 -0.17
C LEU A 365 9.13 10.27 0.62
N ALA A 366 9.88 10.35 1.73
CA ALA A 366 10.28 9.22 2.57
C ALA A 366 9.13 8.44 3.24
N PRO A 367 7.94 8.99 3.52
CA PRO A 367 6.77 8.21 3.94
C PRO A 367 5.83 7.76 2.81
N CYS A 368 6.00 8.22 1.56
CA CYS A 368 5.05 7.88 0.48
C CYS A 368 5.07 6.41 0.06
N SER A 369 3.90 5.77 -0.03
CA SER A 369 3.77 4.37 -0.45
C SER A 369 4.06 4.15 -1.94
N PRO A 370 4.43 2.92 -2.36
CA PRO A 370 4.56 2.56 -3.77
C PRO A 370 3.22 2.42 -4.51
N VAL A 371 2.06 2.56 -3.85
CA VAL A 371 0.73 2.53 -4.49
C VAL A 371 0.33 3.89 -5.06
N THR A 372 0.81 4.98 -4.47
CA THR A 372 0.54 6.34 -4.94
C THR A 372 0.89 6.55 -6.43
N PRO A 373 2.04 6.10 -6.96
CA PRO A 373 2.30 6.20 -8.39
C PRO A 373 1.35 5.36 -9.26
N TYR A 374 0.80 4.24 -8.77
CA TYR A 374 -0.23 3.50 -9.51
C TYR A 374 -1.54 4.28 -9.61
N SER A 375 -1.95 5.01 -8.57
CA SER A 375 -3.14 5.87 -8.66
C SER A 375 -2.96 6.95 -9.73
N ALA A 376 -1.79 7.59 -9.79
CA ALA A 376 -1.47 8.56 -10.82
C ALA A 376 -1.46 7.91 -12.21
N TYR A 377 -0.78 6.77 -12.37
CA TYR A 377 -0.71 6.02 -13.62
C TYR A 377 -2.10 5.63 -14.14
N HIS A 378 -2.94 5.01 -13.32
CA HIS A 378 -4.30 4.61 -13.74
C HIS A 378 -5.14 5.83 -14.13
N CYS A 379 -4.97 6.95 -13.45
CA CYS A 379 -5.65 8.19 -13.82
C CYS A 379 -5.19 8.71 -15.20
N LEU A 380 -3.89 8.65 -15.49
CA LEU A 380 -3.35 9.04 -16.79
C LEU A 380 -3.89 8.14 -17.90
N MET A 381 -3.94 6.82 -17.67
CA MET A 381 -4.52 5.87 -18.62
C MET A 381 -6.00 6.17 -18.89
N VAL A 382 -6.78 6.50 -17.85
CA VAL A 382 -8.18 6.94 -17.99
C VAL A 382 -8.28 8.24 -18.81
N LEU A 383 -7.47 9.24 -18.48
CA LEU A 383 -7.48 10.53 -19.16
C LEU A 383 -7.14 10.39 -20.64
N SER A 384 -6.19 9.51 -20.99
CA SER A 384 -5.84 9.24 -22.38
C SER A 384 -6.92 8.47 -23.14
N HIS A 385 -7.52 7.43 -22.55
CA HIS A 385 -8.53 6.62 -23.25
C HIS A 385 -9.90 7.30 -23.35
N LEU A 386 -10.22 8.17 -22.38
CA LEU A 386 -11.54 8.79 -22.24
C LEU A 386 -11.47 10.34 -22.33
N GLU A 387 -10.46 10.87 -23.00
CA GLU A 387 -10.23 12.32 -23.16
C GLU A 387 -11.49 13.06 -23.63
N HIS A 388 -12.20 12.48 -24.61
CA HIS A 388 -13.43 13.01 -25.18
C HIS A 388 -14.62 13.07 -24.19
N LEU A 389 -14.55 12.36 -23.07
CA LEU A 389 -15.59 12.33 -22.03
C LEU A 389 -15.22 13.15 -20.79
N ILE A 390 -13.97 13.58 -20.66
CA ILE A 390 -13.42 14.18 -19.44
C ILE A 390 -13.02 15.63 -19.70
N PRO A 391 -13.66 16.62 -19.06
CA PRO A 391 -13.27 18.02 -19.18
C PRO A 391 -11.83 18.28 -18.70
N GLU A 392 -11.12 19.16 -19.40
CA GLU A 392 -9.74 19.60 -19.05
C GLU A 392 -8.73 18.46 -18.94
N ALA A 393 -8.94 17.38 -19.71
CA ALA A 393 -8.12 16.18 -19.63
C ALA A 393 -6.61 16.47 -19.81
N ASP A 394 -6.25 17.28 -20.80
CA ASP A 394 -4.85 17.67 -21.07
C ASP A 394 -4.17 18.34 -19.88
N THR A 395 -4.81 19.37 -19.30
CA THR A 395 -4.22 20.11 -18.18
C THR A 395 -4.03 19.21 -16.96
N ARG A 396 -5.01 18.35 -16.68
CA ARG A 396 -4.92 17.37 -15.58
C ARG A 396 -3.84 16.33 -15.83
N PHE A 397 -3.69 15.88 -17.08
CA PHE A 397 -2.69 14.90 -17.48
C PHE A 397 -1.28 15.38 -17.13
N HIS A 398 -0.91 16.60 -17.54
CA HIS A 398 0.45 17.14 -17.32
C HIS A 398 0.81 17.21 -15.82
N ASN A 399 -0.11 17.69 -14.98
CA ASN A 399 0.13 17.80 -13.54
C ASN A 399 0.29 16.44 -12.85
N ILE A 400 -0.57 15.47 -13.23
CA ILE A 400 -0.51 14.12 -12.67
C ILE A 400 0.74 13.40 -13.16
N PHE A 401 1.13 13.57 -14.43
CA PHE A 401 2.33 12.97 -15.00
C PHE A 401 3.60 13.44 -14.29
N ALA A 402 3.69 14.74 -13.97
CA ALA A 402 4.81 15.29 -13.21
C ALA A 402 5.02 14.60 -11.84
N SER A 403 3.94 14.13 -11.20
CA SER A 403 4.04 13.44 -9.90
C SER A 403 4.77 12.10 -10.00
N LEU A 404 4.66 11.38 -11.11
CA LEU A 404 5.37 10.11 -11.30
C LEU A 404 6.89 10.31 -11.27
N HIS A 405 7.40 11.42 -11.80
CA HIS A 405 8.83 11.73 -11.75
C HIS A 405 9.32 12.02 -10.33
N PHE A 406 8.50 12.62 -9.46
CA PHE A 406 8.84 12.74 -8.04
C PHE A 406 8.90 11.37 -7.38
N PHE A 407 7.89 10.51 -7.59
CA PHE A 407 7.88 9.16 -7.01
C PHE A 407 9.03 8.29 -7.53
N ALA A 408 9.47 8.49 -8.77
CA ALA A 408 10.59 7.76 -9.38
C ALA A 408 11.94 7.99 -8.64
N LYS A 409 12.08 9.10 -7.89
CA LYS A 409 13.25 9.34 -7.03
C LYS A 409 13.37 8.36 -5.88
N ARG A 410 12.27 7.69 -5.51
CA ARG A 410 12.21 6.71 -4.44
C ARG A 410 11.88 5.30 -4.93
N TRP A 411 10.81 5.18 -5.71
CA TRP A 411 10.24 3.91 -6.11
C TRP A 411 10.57 3.61 -7.56
N GLY A 412 11.24 2.48 -7.80
CA GLY A 412 11.62 2.05 -9.15
C GLY A 412 10.41 1.81 -10.04
N VAL A 413 9.29 1.37 -9.45
CA VAL A 413 8.04 1.17 -10.19
C VAL A 413 7.52 2.46 -10.82
N ALA A 414 7.69 3.62 -10.16
CA ALA A 414 7.23 4.88 -10.73
C ALA A 414 8.00 5.25 -12.02
N GLY A 415 9.31 4.98 -12.08
CA GLY A 415 10.09 5.14 -13.32
C GLY A 415 9.63 4.19 -14.43
N GLN A 416 9.27 2.95 -14.09
CA GLN A 416 8.68 2.03 -15.07
C GLN A 416 7.32 2.50 -15.57
N LEU A 417 6.49 3.08 -14.69
CA LEU A 417 5.18 3.64 -15.06
C LEU A 417 5.34 4.88 -15.96
N VAL A 418 6.33 5.74 -15.72
CA VAL A 418 6.69 6.84 -16.64
C VAL A 418 6.96 6.30 -18.04
N ASN A 419 7.85 5.31 -18.15
CA ASN A 419 8.18 4.70 -19.45
C ASN A 419 6.95 4.09 -20.14
N LYS A 420 6.06 3.43 -19.38
CA LYS A 420 4.80 2.88 -19.92
C LYS A 420 3.89 3.98 -20.49
N VAL A 421 3.78 5.12 -19.81
CA VAL A 421 2.99 6.26 -20.31
C VAL A 421 3.62 6.87 -21.55
N GLU A 422 4.94 7.07 -21.56
CA GLU A 422 5.66 7.61 -22.73
C GLU A 422 5.53 6.70 -23.96
N MET A 423 5.65 5.38 -23.76
CA MET A 423 5.42 4.39 -24.82
C MET A 423 3.98 4.44 -25.34
N PHE A 424 2.99 4.52 -24.45
CA PHE A 424 1.59 4.64 -24.85
C PHE A 424 1.32 5.91 -25.67
N LEU A 425 1.92 7.05 -25.28
CA LEU A 425 1.79 8.30 -26.03
C LEU A 425 2.49 8.25 -27.40
N ALA A 426 3.51 7.41 -27.56
CA ALA A 426 4.22 7.21 -28.82
C ALA A 426 3.49 6.23 -29.77
N ASP A 427 2.94 5.14 -29.23
CA ASP A 427 2.31 4.04 -29.96
C ASP A 427 0.80 3.97 -29.68
N ALA A 428 0.06 5.03 -30.04
CA ALA A 428 -1.36 5.26 -29.73
C ALA A 428 -2.35 4.11 -30.09
N ASP A 429 -1.91 3.09 -30.84
CA ASP A 429 -2.75 2.02 -31.37
C ASP A 429 -2.54 0.60 -30.75
N GLU A 430 -1.55 0.36 -29.87
CA GLU A 430 -1.21 -1.04 -29.46
C GLU A 430 -1.11 -1.34 -27.96
N THR A 431 -1.13 -0.36 -27.05
CA THR A 431 -1.03 -0.67 -25.61
C THR A 431 -2.39 -0.91 -24.97
N GLN A 432 -2.80 -2.17 -25.00
CA GLN A 432 -4.03 -2.68 -24.39
C GLN A 432 -4.04 -2.40 -22.87
N TRP A 433 -4.98 -1.57 -22.41
CA TRP A 433 -5.13 -1.24 -21.00
C TRP A 433 -6.08 -2.23 -20.32
N CYS A 434 -5.52 -3.09 -19.47
CA CYS A 434 -6.16 -4.12 -18.65
C CYS A 434 -7.53 -3.79 -18.00
N PHE A 435 -7.78 -2.55 -17.58
CA PHE A 435 -9.08 -2.19 -16.98
C PHE A 435 -10.22 -2.19 -18.02
N MET A 436 -9.86 -2.24 -19.30
CA MET A 436 -10.75 -2.39 -20.46
C MET A 436 -10.65 -3.79 -21.09
N ASP A 437 -9.97 -4.77 -20.46
CA ASP A 437 -9.89 -6.18 -20.88
C ASP A 437 -10.80 -7.11 -20.05
N GLU A 438 -11.10 -8.31 -20.58
CA GLU A 438 -12.11 -9.26 -20.03
C GLU A 438 -11.78 -9.82 -18.64
#